data_AF-A0A1J5QWW8-F1
#
_entry.id   AF-A0A1J5QWW8-F1
#
_cell.length_a   1.000
_cell.length_b   1.000
_cell.length_c   1.000
_cell.angle_alpha   90.00
_cell.angle_beta   90.00
_cell.angle_gamma   90.00
#
_symmetry.space_group_name_H-M   'P 1'
#
loop_
_entity.id
_entity.type
_entity.pdbx_description
1 polymer ?
#
loop_
_entity_poly.entity_id
_entity_poly.type
_entity_poly.pdbx_seq_one_letter_code
_entity_poly.pdbx_strand_id
1 'polypeptide(L)'
;MRHADFSLRNPNRARSVISTFCHGNPGAFHRADGAGYAFWAEQVAALDALNPQVAARLARALDRWRRLAPAYRDPAEAALRGLLANPALSADTREILDKALA
;
A
#
# COMPACT_ATOMS: atom_id res chain seq x y z
N MET A 1 -6.81 -12.86 4.66
CA MET A 1 -7.96 -11.92 4.70
C MET A 1 -9.27 -12.54 5.21
N ARG A 2 -9.54 -13.85 5.03
CA ARG A 2 -10.81 -14.49 5.45
C ARG A 2 -10.77 -15.18 6.84
N HIS A 3 -9.73 -14.94 7.62
CA HIS A 3 -9.59 -15.56 8.94
C HIS A 3 -10.62 -14.98 9.91
N ALA A 4 -11.24 -15.79 10.76
CA ALA A 4 -12.31 -15.37 11.68
C ALA A 4 -11.87 -14.20 12.59
N ASP A 5 -10.64 -14.23 13.10
CA ASP A 5 -10.11 -13.17 13.97
C ASP A 5 -9.56 -11.94 13.23
N PHE A 6 -9.69 -11.90 11.89
CA PHE A 6 -9.23 -10.79 11.09
C PHE A 6 -10.40 -9.97 10.56
N SER A 7 -10.34 -8.66 10.79
CA SER A 7 -11.24 -7.70 10.18
C SER A 7 -10.46 -6.44 9.80
N LEU A 8 -10.65 -5.97 8.56
CA LEU A 8 -10.01 -4.75 8.07
C LEU A 8 -10.51 -3.50 8.81
N ARG A 9 -11.72 -3.55 9.39
CA ARG A 9 -12.29 -2.47 10.21
C ARG A 9 -11.59 -2.30 11.55
N ASN A 10 -10.85 -3.31 12.01
CA ASN A 10 -10.06 -3.20 13.23
C ASN A 10 -8.64 -2.72 12.86
N PRO A 11 -8.25 -1.48 13.21
CA PRO A 11 -6.98 -0.90 12.80
C PRO A 11 -5.78 -1.68 13.36
N ASN A 12 -5.91 -2.30 14.53
CA ASN A 12 -4.85 -3.14 15.10
C ASN A 12 -4.67 -4.42 14.29
N ARG A 13 -5.75 -5.09 13.87
CA ARG A 13 -5.67 -6.28 13.02
C ARG A 13 -5.13 -5.96 11.63
N ALA A 14 -5.59 -4.87 11.01
CA ALA A 14 -5.05 -4.38 9.75
C ALA A 14 -3.54 -4.10 9.86
N ARG A 15 -3.11 -3.40 10.92
CA ARG A 15 -1.69 -3.14 11.18
C ARG A 15 -0.89 -4.43 11.37
N SER A 16 -1.33 -5.32 12.26
CA SER A 16 -0.59 -6.54 12.60
C SER A 16 -0.34 -7.46 11.41
N VAL A 17 -1.26 -7.48 10.42
CA VAL A 17 -1.13 -8.34 9.25
C VAL A 17 -0.57 -7.56 8.04
N ILE A 18 -1.29 -6.54 7.58
CA ILE A 18 -0.98 -5.85 6.31
C ILE A 18 0.24 -4.95 6.47
N SER A 19 0.28 -4.13 7.52
CA SER A 19 1.41 -3.22 7.72
C SER A 19 2.70 -3.99 8.01
N THR A 20 2.63 -5.05 8.81
CA THR A 20 3.77 -5.97 9.05
C THR A 20 4.25 -6.62 7.77
N PHE A 21 3.35 -7.06 6.88
CA PHE A 21 3.75 -7.60 5.57
C PHE A 21 4.50 -6.55 4.73
N CYS A 22 3.92 -5.35 4.56
CA CYS A 22 4.47 -4.33 3.68
C CYS A 22 5.80 -3.74 4.20
N HIS A 23 5.95 -3.56 5.51
CA HIS A 23 7.13 -2.91 6.11
C HIS A 23 8.15 -3.89 6.68
N GLY A 24 7.71 -5.06 7.13
CA GLY A 24 8.53 -6.04 7.85
C GLY A 24 8.96 -7.25 7.01
N ASN A 25 8.45 -7.40 5.78
CA ASN A 25 8.80 -8.52 4.91
C ASN A 25 9.16 -8.04 3.48
N PRO A 26 10.33 -7.42 3.29
CA PRO A 26 10.73 -6.87 1.99
C PRO A 26 10.85 -7.94 0.90
N GLY A 27 11.25 -9.18 1.23
CA GLY A 27 11.35 -10.27 0.26
C GLY A 27 10.00 -10.68 -0.32
N ALA A 28 8.94 -10.70 0.50
CA ALA A 28 7.59 -11.00 0.02
C ALA A 28 6.85 -9.77 -0.51
N PHE A 29 7.18 -8.57 -0.04
CA PHE A 29 6.58 -7.33 -0.53
C PHE A 29 7.13 -6.93 -1.89
N HIS A 30 8.46 -6.93 -2.06
CA HIS A 30 9.13 -6.63 -3.33
C HIS A 30 9.33 -7.89 -4.18
N ARG A 31 8.24 -8.64 -4.41
CA ARG A 31 8.30 -9.81 -5.32
C ARG A 31 8.53 -9.35 -6.75
N ALA A 32 9.32 -10.13 -7.49
CA ALA A 32 9.65 -9.86 -8.89
C ALA A 32 8.43 -9.87 -9.82
N ASP A 33 7.35 -10.56 -9.44
CA ASP A 33 6.09 -10.58 -10.18
C ASP A 33 5.17 -9.39 -9.87
N GLY A 34 5.57 -8.50 -8.97
CA GLY A 34 4.79 -7.33 -8.56
C GLY A 34 3.56 -7.63 -7.71
N ALA A 35 3.31 -8.89 -7.33
CA ALA A 35 2.09 -9.28 -6.60
C ALA A 35 1.97 -8.60 -5.23
N GLY A 36 3.10 -8.30 -4.58
CA GLY A 36 3.11 -7.55 -3.32
C GLY A 36 2.62 -6.11 -3.47
N TYR A 37 2.93 -5.45 -4.59
CA TYR A 37 2.46 -4.09 -4.88
C TYR A 37 0.99 -4.07 -5.25
N ALA A 38 0.52 -5.05 -6.02
CA ALA A 38 -0.90 -5.20 -6.35
C ALA A 38 -1.73 -5.42 -5.07
N PHE A 39 -1.28 -6.30 -4.18
CA PHE A 39 -1.91 -6.50 -2.88
C PHE A 39 -1.91 -5.21 -2.05
N TRP A 40 -0.77 -4.51 -1.97
CA TRP A 40 -0.68 -3.24 -1.24
C TRP A 40 -1.66 -2.20 -1.78
N ALA A 41 -1.78 -2.03 -3.11
CA ALA A 41 -2.69 -1.05 -3.70
C ALA A 41 -4.15 -1.36 -3.35
N GLU A 42 -4.56 -2.63 -3.42
CA GLU A 42 -5.90 -3.09 -3.00
C GLU A 42 -6.16 -2.77 -1.52
N GLN A 43 -5.19 -3.07 -0.65
CA GLN A 43 -5.35 -2.84 0.80
C GLN A 43 -5.36 -1.35 1.15
N VAL A 44 -4.56 -0.52 0.48
CA VAL A 44 -4.59 0.93 0.68
C VAL A 44 -5.95 1.47 0.27
N ALA A 45 -6.48 1.12 -0.91
CA ALA A 45 -7.80 1.57 -1.35
C ALA A 45 -8.92 1.11 -0.39
N ALA A 46 -8.89 -0.16 0.04
CA ALA A 46 -9.88 -0.70 0.96
C ALA A 46 -9.81 -0.05 2.35
N LEU A 47 -8.61 0.22 2.86
CA LEU A 47 -8.42 0.95 4.11
C LEU A 47 -8.81 2.42 3.97
N ASP A 48 -8.56 3.04 2.83
CA ASP A 48 -8.85 4.46 2.60
C ASP A 48 -10.35 4.74 2.70
N ALA A 49 -11.16 3.85 2.14
CA ALA A 49 -12.62 3.90 2.26
C ALA A 49 -13.14 3.73 3.71
N LEU A 50 -12.34 3.13 4.60
CA LEU A 50 -12.73 2.87 6.00
C LEU A 50 -12.12 3.87 6.98
N ASN A 51 -10.86 4.23 6.76
CA ASN A 51 -10.02 5.05 7.60
C ASN A 51 -8.82 5.61 6.78
N PRO A 52 -8.98 6.81 6.19
CA PRO A 52 -7.94 7.50 5.44
C PRO A 52 -6.59 7.63 6.15
N GLN A 53 -6.59 7.86 7.47
CA GLN A 53 -5.35 8.03 8.23
C GLN A 53 -4.52 6.75 8.30
N VAL A 54 -5.19 5.60 8.45
CA VAL A 54 -4.52 4.29 8.44
C VAL A 54 -4.01 3.96 7.04
N ALA A 55 -4.80 4.27 6.02
CA ALA A 55 -4.42 4.08 4.62
C ALA A 55 -3.21 4.93 4.23
N ALA A 56 -3.22 6.22 4.56
CA ALA A 56 -2.10 7.14 4.33
C ALA A 56 -0.82 6.63 5.01
N ARG A 57 -0.91 6.10 6.24
CA ARG A 57 0.24 5.48 6.92
C ARG A 57 0.73 4.22 6.22
N LEU A 58 -0.16 3.38 5.69
CA LEU A 58 0.23 2.20 4.90
C LEU A 58 0.84 2.60 3.56
N ALA A 59 0.37 3.69 2.94
CA ALA A 59 0.87 4.17 1.66
C ALA A 59 2.36 4.53 1.70
N ARG A 60 2.84 5.00 2.86
CA ARG A 60 4.26 5.29 3.12
C ARG A 60 5.21 4.08 2.94
N ALA A 61 4.68 2.85 2.85
CA ALA A 61 5.49 1.66 2.55
C ALA A 61 6.28 1.79 1.24
N LEU A 62 5.79 2.59 0.30
CA LEU A 62 6.46 2.84 -0.98
C LEU A 62 7.15 4.21 -1.08
N ASP A 63 7.32 4.98 0.01
CA ASP A 63 8.03 6.28 -0.03
C ASP A 63 9.40 6.23 -0.73
N ARG A 64 10.11 5.10 -0.58
CA ARG A 64 11.48 4.91 -1.09
C ARG A 64 11.55 4.04 -2.33
N TRP A 65 10.44 3.89 -3.07
CA TRP A 65 10.35 3.06 -4.28
C TRP A 65 11.45 3.40 -5.32
N ARG A 66 11.84 4.68 -5.44
CA ARG A 66 12.90 5.12 -6.37
C ARG A 66 14.28 4.51 -6.10
N ARG A 67 14.52 4.00 -4.89
CA ARG A 67 15.78 3.32 -4.51
C ARG A 67 15.82 1.84 -4.89
N LEU A 68 14.69 1.28 -5.33
CA LEU A 68 14.61 -0.11 -5.76
C LEU A 68 15.35 -0.30 -7.09
N ALA A 69 15.86 -1.51 -7.33
CA ALA A 69 16.37 -1.87 -8.64
C ALA A 69 15.26 -1.80 -9.70
N PRO A 70 15.58 -1.54 -10.99
CA PRO A 70 14.57 -1.31 -12.03
C PRO A 70 13.44 -2.34 -12.08
N ALA A 71 13.77 -3.63 -11.98
CA ALA A 71 12.80 -4.73 -12.00
C ALA A 71 11.71 -4.66 -10.90
N TYR A 72 11.98 -3.96 -9.80
CA TYR A 72 11.04 -3.76 -8.70
C TYR A 72 10.46 -2.35 -8.67
N ARG A 73 11.21 -1.38 -9.20
CA ARG A 73 10.85 0.02 -9.24
C ARG A 73 9.68 0.27 -10.18
N ASP A 74 9.74 -0.27 -11.38
CA ASP A 74 8.74 -0.05 -12.43
C ASP A 74 7.34 -0.58 -12.01
N PRO A 75 7.20 -1.81 -11.47
CA PRO A 75 5.90 -2.27 -10.97
C PRO A 75 5.44 -1.53 -9.69
N ALA A 76 6.36 -1.03 -8.85
CA ALA A 76 6.00 -0.19 -7.72
C ALA A 76 5.43 1.17 -8.18
N GLU A 77 6.04 1.80 -9.20
CA GLU A 77 5.54 3.02 -9.81
C GLU A 77 4.15 2.81 -10.43
N ALA A 78 3.98 1.71 -11.16
CA ALA A 78 2.70 1.36 -11.75
C ALA A 78 1.59 1.22 -10.69
N ALA A 79 1.88 0.60 -9.54
CA ALA A 79 0.94 0.49 -8.43
C ALA A 79 0.60 1.86 -7.81
N LEU A 80 1.61 2.72 -7.60
CA LEU A 80 1.40 4.10 -7.11
C LEU A 80 0.49 4.90 -8.05
N ARG A 81 0.79 4.90 -9.36
CA ARG A 81 0.00 5.61 -10.38
C ARG A 81 -1.41 5.04 -10.52
N GLY A 82 -1.54 3.72 -10.51
CA GLY A 82 -2.84 3.05 -10.60
C GLY A 82 -3.74 3.39 -9.41
N LEU A 83 -3.17 3.43 -8.19
CA LEU A 83 -3.92 3.84 -7.01
C LEU A 83 -4.29 5.34 -7.05
N LEU A 84 -3.38 6.21 -7.50
CA LEU A 84 -3.64 7.65 -7.63
C LEU A 84 -4.76 7.97 -8.62
N ALA A 85 -4.94 7.13 -9.63
CA ALA A 85 -6.02 7.24 -10.61
C ALA A 85 -7.42 6.93 -10.03
N ASN A 86 -7.51 6.37 -8.82
CA ASN A 86 -8.79 6.17 -8.15
C ASN A 86 -9.41 7.53 -7.75
N PRO A 87 -10.57 7.92 -8.29
CA PRO A 87 -11.21 9.20 -7.97
C PRO A 87 -11.80 9.24 -6.55
N ALA A 88 -12.07 8.08 -5.94
CA ALA A 88 -12.62 7.99 -4.59
C ALA A 88 -11.55 8.06 -3.50
N LEU A 89 -10.27 8.15 -3.86
CA LEU A 89 -9.17 8.20 -2.90
C LEU A 89 -9.21 9.51 -2.10
N SER A 90 -9.09 9.40 -0.78
CA SER A 90 -9.06 10.53 0.14
C SER A 90 -7.91 11.50 -0.13
N ALA A 91 -8.07 12.74 0.33
CA ALA A 91 -7.03 13.76 0.24
C ALA A 91 -5.74 13.33 0.98
N ASP A 92 -5.87 12.75 2.18
CA ASP A 92 -4.74 12.30 3.00
C ASP A 92 -3.87 11.28 2.24
N THR A 93 -4.49 10.25 1.66
CA THR A 93 -3.75 9.21 0.92
C THR A 93 -3.23 9.73 -0.41
N ARG A 94 -4.00 10.58 -1.11
CA ARG A 94 -3.58 11.22 -2.36
C ARG A 94 -2.33 12.07 -2.16
N GLU A 95 -2.27 12.89 -1.10
CA GLU A 95 -1.11 13.72 -0.78
C GLU A 95 0.17 12.88 -0.62
N ILE A 96 0.07 11.73 0.04
CA ILE A 96 1.21 10.81 0.20
C ILE A 96 1.68 10.26 -1.15
N LEU A 97 0.75 9.84 -2.01
CA LEU A 97 1.08 9.29 -3.32
C LEU A 97 1.68 10.36 -4.25
N ASP A 98 1.11 11.56 -4.27
CA ASP A 98 1.63 12.69 -5.05
C ASP A 98 3.07 13.03 -4.63
N LYS A 99 3.33 13.10 -3.31
CA LYS A 99 4.68 13.33 -2.77
C LYS A 99 5.65 12.20 -3.12
N ALA A 100 5.20 10.96 -3.19
CA ALA A 100 6.04 9.84 -3.56
C ALA A 100 6.37 9.83 -5.07
N LEU A 101 5.47 10.34 -5.90
CA LEU A 101 5.61 10.38 -7.37
C LEU A 101 6.30 11.65 -7.89
N ALA A 102 6.35 12.74 -7.12
CA ALA A 102 7.15 13.93 -7.41
C ALA A 102 8.66 13.63 -7.40
#